data_AF-A0A6L9KQW2-F1
#
_entry.id   AF-A0A6L9KQW2-F1
#
_cell.length_a   1.000
_cell.length_b   1.000
_cell.length_c   1.000
_cell.angle_alpha   90.00
_cell.angle_beta   90.00
_cell.angle_gamma   90.00
#
_symmetry.space_group_name_H-M   'P 1'
#
loop_
_entity.id
_entity.type
_entity.pdbx_description
1 polymer ?
#
loop_
_entity_poly.entity_id
_entity_poly.type
_entity_poly.pdbx_seq_one_letter_code
_entity_poly.pdbx_strand_id
1 'polypeptide(L)'
;EESSALDPTTLNNVNGPSYTKRAVESTVLVQDGQLIALGGLLQDSYNDSMEKTPFLGDLPYIGPFFRYETKTHIKTNLMLFLRPYVIRDAEQSDAITQDRYSLTREFHNNYEPNVRILSNETLLQLPPDNGPGSPMVSPLNAPIPATGPPTRGIPQKP
;
A
#
# COMPACT_ATOMS: atom_id res chain seq x y z
N GLU A 1 13.85 -1.86 7.53
CA GLU A 1 12.39 -2.02 7.36
C GLU A 1 12.10 -3.44 6.88
N GLU A 2 11.06 -4.07 7.41
CA GLU A 2 10.63 -5.41 7.05
C GLU A 2 9.39 -5.29 6.15
N SER A 3 9.45 -5.82 4.93
CA SER A 3 8.23 -6.10 4.14
C SER A 3 8.01 -7.61 4.13
N SER A 4 6.84 -8.04 4.57
CA SER A 4 6.46 -9.45 4.65
C SER A 4 5.12 -9.64 3.95
N ALA A 5 5.08 -10.56 2.98
CA ALA A 5 3.87 -10.91 2.25
C ALA A 5 3.58 -12.40 2.45
N LEU A 6 2.29 -12.70 2.69
CA LEU A 6 1.77 -14.07 2.81
C LEU A 6 1.62 -14.69 1.42
N ASP A 7 2.13 -15.91 1.22
CA ASP A 7 1.88 -16.68 0.00
C ASP A 7 0.52 -17.40 0.08
N PRO A 8 -0.49 -16.99 -0.73
CA PRO A 8 -1.84 -17.55 -0.66
C PRO A 8 -1.91 -19.03 -1.03
N THR A 9 -0.89 -19.60 -1.68
CA THR A 9 -0.85 -21.02 -2.06
C THR A 9 -0.56 -21.96 -0.88
N THR A 10 -0.09 -21.41 0.24
CA THR A 10 0.32 -22.20 1.43
C THR A 10 -0.69 -22.19 2.56
N LEU A 11 -1.85 -21.55 2.38
CA LEU A 11 -2.88 -21.39 3.42
C LEU A 11 -3.44 -22.73 3.94
N ASN A 12 -3.33 -23.80 3.14
CA ASN A 12 -3.77 -25.16 3.47
C ASN A 12 -2.60 -26.14 3.70
N ASN A 13 -1.36 -25.66 3.81
CA ASN A 13 -0.20 -26.52 4.05
C ASN A 13 -0.15 -26.97 5.51
N VAL A 14 -0.05 -28.29 5.75
CA VAL A 14 0.06 -28.88 7.11
C VAL A 14 1.29 -28.37 7.86
N ASN A 15 2.30 -27.89 7.15
CA ASN A 15 3.53 -27.33 7.70
C ASN A 15 3.45 -25.82 8.03
N GLY A 16 2.28 -25.19 7.84
CA GLY A 16 2.03 -23.77 8.12
C GLY A 16 2.24 -22.83 6.92
N PRO A 17 1.83 -21.56 7.04
CA PRO A 17 1.98 -20.56 5.99
C PRO A 17 3.45 -20.24 5.71
N SER A 18 3.80 -20.11 4.43
CA SER A 18 5.12 -19.67 3.98
C SER A 18 5.16 -18.15 3.83
N TYR A 19 6.20 -17.53 4.37
CA TYR A 19 6.41 -16.08 4.34
C TYR A 19 7.66 -15.78 3.52
N THR A 20 7.56 -14.86 2.56
CA THR A 20 8.74 -14.33 1.87
C THR A 20 9.23 -13.08 2.61
N LYS A 21 10.34 -13.20 3.36
CA LYS A 21 10.99 -12.09 4.07
C LYS A 21 12.13 -11.51 3.25
N ARG A 22 12.15 -10.20 3.05
CA ARG A 22 13.27 -9.45 2.44
C ARG A 22 13.81 -8.46 3.47
N ALA A 23 15.03 -8.65 3.95
CA ALA A 23 15.69 -7.80 4.93
C ALA A 23 17.07 -7.35 4.44
N VAL A 24 17.40 -6.07 4.67
CA VAL A 24 18.69 -5.45 4.34
C VAL A 24 19.13 -4.61 5.54
N GLU A 25 20.32 -4.92 6.10
CA GLU A 25 20.96 -4.12 7.14
C GLU A 25 22.11 -3.32 6.51
N SER A 26 22.09 -2.00 6.65
CA SER A 26 23.10 -1.11 6.09
C SER A 26 23.33 0.09 6.99
N THR A 27 24.59 0.51 7.12
CA THR A 27 24.99 1.73 7.84
C THR A 27 25.57 2.69 6.80
N VAL A 28 24.89 3.82 6.58
CA VAL A 28 25.28 4.82 5.58
C VAL A 28 25.39 6.20 6.23
N LEU A 29 26.39 6.98 5.83
CA LEU A 29 26.57 8.36 6.28
C LEU A 29 26.11 9.29 5.15
N VAL A 30 25.09 10.10 5.43
CA VAL A 30 24.39 10.92 4.44
C VAL A 30 24.16 12.32 4.96
N GLN A 31 24.10 13.29 4.04
CA GLN A 31 23.77 14.67 4.35
C GLN A 31 22.26 14.87 4.42
N ASP A 32 21.85 15.90 5.15
CA ASP A 32 20.45 16.30 5.28
C ASP A 32 19.82 16.60 3.91
N GLY A 33 18.61 16.10 3.67
CA GLY A 33 17.85 16.30 2.44
C GLY A 33 18.32 15.52 1.21
N GLN A 34 19.44 14.80 1.27
CA GLN A 34 19.98 14.07 0.12
C GLN A 34 19.26 12.73 -0.10
N LEU A 35 18.82 12.46 -1.34
CA LEU A 35 18.23 11.16 -1.70
C LEU A 35 19.35 10.14 -1.96
N ILE A 36 19.34 9.04 -1.23
CA ILE A 36 20.29 7.93 -1.41
C ILE A 36 19.55 6.64 -1.79
N ALA A 37 20.18 5.82 -2.64
CA ALA A 37 19.78 4.44 -2.86
C ALA A 37 20.47 3.53 -1.83
N LEU A 38 19.70 2.91 -0.93
CA LEU A 38 20.23 2.02 0.12
C LEU A 38 20.58 0.64 -0.43
N GLY A 39 19.91 0.23 -1.50
CA GLY A 39 20.12 -1.05 -2.15
C GLY A 39 19.02 -1.37 -3.15
N GLY A 40 19.16 -2.53 -3.78
CA GLY A 40 18.16 -3.06 -4.70
C GLY A 40 18.40 -4.54 -4.95
N LEU A 41 17.33 -5.25 -5.33
CA LEU A 41 17.39 -6.64 -5.73
C LEU A 41 16.96 -6.73 -7.19
N LEU A 42 17.82 -7.33 -8.02
CA LEU A 42 17.45 -7.80 -9.34
C LEU A 42 17.19 -9.29 -9.25
N GLN A 43 15.96 -9.70 -9.56
CA GLN A 43 15.55 -11.10 -9.63
C GLN A 43 15.19 -11.44 -11.07
N ASP A 44 15.77 -12.52 -11.57
CA ASP A 44 15.50 -13.05 -12.90
C ASP A 44 15.03 -14.50 -12.77
N SER A 45 13.83 -14.79 -13.27
CA SER A 45 13.20 -16.11 -13.17
C SER A 45 12.90 -16.64 -14.57
N TYR A 46 13.53 -17.77 -14.90
CA TYR A 46 13.28 -18.55 -16.11
C TYR A 46 12.45 -19.78 -15.75
N ASN A 47 11.30 -19.92 -16.36
CA ASN A 47 10.45 -21.11 -16.23
C ASN A 47 10.18 -21.67 -17.63
N ASP A 48 10.87 -22.76 -17.96
CA ASP A 48 10.70 -23.51 -19.19
C ASP A 48 9.88 -24.77 -18.89
N SER A 49 8.62 -24.76 -19.31
CA SER A 49 7.74 -25.92 -19.23
C SER A 49 7.56 -26.51 -20.62
N MET A 50 7.82 -27.81 -20.76
CA MET A 50 7.64 -28.51 -22.02
C MET A 50 6.72 -29.70 -21.81
N GLU A 51 5.57 -29.66 -22.47
CA GLU A 51 4.61 -30.76 -22.49
C GLU A 51 4.69 -31.42 -23.86
N LYS A 52 4.95 -32.73 -23.92
CA LYS A 52 5.05 -33.46 -25.19
C LYS A 52 4.31 -34.79 -25.13
N THR A 53 3.70 -35.18 -26.23
CA THR A 53 3.12 -36.51 -26.37
C THR A 53 4.24 -37.56 -26.45
N PRO A 54 4.20 -38.63 -25.62
CA PRO A 54 5.17 -39.74 -25.71
C PRO A 54 5.21 -40.34 -27.12
N PHE A 55 6.39 -40.77 -27.58
CA PHE A 55 6.68 -41.27 -28.94
C PHE A 55 6.60 -40.25 -30.09
N LEU A 56 5.53 -39.46 -30.19
CA LEU A 56 5.31 -38.57 -31.35
C LEU A 56 6.07 -37.24 -31.24
N GLY A 57 6.34 -36.77 -30.01
CA GLY A 57 7.01 -35.49 -29.77
C GLY A 57 8.50 -35.43 -30.13
N ASP A 58 9.15 -36.59 -30.32
CA ASP A 58 10.60 -36.68 -30.59
C ASP A 58 10.93 -36.91 -32.08
N LEU A 59 9.92 -36.94 -32.96
CA LEU A 59 10.13 -37.13 -34.39
C LEU A 59 10.74 -35.86 -35.04
N PRO A 60 11.79 -35.98 -35.87
CA PRO A 60 12.50 -34.82 -36.43
C PRO A 60 11.66 -33.98 -37.39
N TYR A 61 10.67 -34.58 -38.06
CA TYR A 61 9.83 -33.90 -39.05
C TYR A 61 8.47 -33.44 -38.54
N ILE A 62 7.90 -34.15 -37.55
CA ILE A 62 6.54 -33.86 -37.05
C ILE A 62 6.48 -33.56 -35.56
N GLY A 63 7.54 -33.83 -34.79
CA GLY A 63 7.60 -33.63 -33.34
C GLY A 63 7.20 -32.23 -32.86
N PRO A 64 7.55 -31.12 -33.56
CA PRO A 64 7.12 -29.77 -33.16
C PRO A 64 5.60 -29.57 -33.10
N PHE A 65 4.80 -30.35 -33.83
CA PHE A 65 3.33 -30.24 -33.79
C PHE A 65 2.71 -31.02 -32.61
N PHE A 66 3.48 -31.88 -31.95
CA PHE A 66 3.04 -32.75 -30.84
C PHE A 66 3.71 -32.38 -29.50
N ARG A 67 4.32 -31.20 -29.44
CA ARG A 67 4.93 -30.64 -28.24
C ARG A 67 4.47 -29.20 -28.06
N TYR A 68 4.23 -28.83 -26.82
CA TYR A 68 3.90 -27.48 -26.39
C TYR A 68 5.00 -27.00 -25.46
N GLU A 69 5.71 -25.95 -25.87
CA GLU A 69 6.75 -25.31 -25.07
C GLU A 69 6.19 -23.98 -24.53
N THR A 70 6.17 -23.83 -23.22
CA THR A 70 5.86 -22.58 -22.54
C THR A 70 7.13 -22.05 -21.90
N LYS A 71 7.63 -20.91 -22.42
CA LYS A 71 8.77 -20.20 -21.86
C LYS A 71 8.27 -18.95 -21.17
N THR A 72 8.43 -18.89 -19.86
CA THR A 72 8.05 -17.73 -19.05
C THR A 72 9.32 -17.09 -18.49
N HIS A 73 9.53 -15.82 -18.83
CA HIS A 73 10.64 -15.02 -18.34
C HIS A 73 10.10 -13.87 -17.50
N ILE A 74 10.47 -13.82 -16.22
CA ILE A 74 10.02 -12.78 -15.28
C ILE A 74 11.24 -12.08 -14.70
N LYS A 75 11.34 -10.77 -14.98
CA LYS A 75 12.36 -9.89 -14.43
C LYS A 75 11.73 -8.96 -13.39
N THR A 76 12.22 -9.02 -12.16
CA THR A 76 11.77 -8.17 -11.06
C THR A 76 12.92 -7.28 -10.59
N ASN A 77 12.69 -5.97 -10.57
CA ASN A 77 13.66 -4.99 -10.08
C ASN A 77 13.08 -4.31 -8.85
N LEU A 78 13.79 -4.35 -7.73
CA LEU A 78 13.45 -3.64 -6.52
C LEU A 78 14.56 -2.65 -6.21
N MET A 79 14.21 -1.40 -5.91
CA MET A 79 15.13 -0.38 -5.44
C MET A 79 14.56 0.28 -4.19
N LEU A 80 15.40 0.48 -3.18
CA LEU A 80 15.03 1.15 -1.94
C LEU A 80 15.78 2.48 -1.84
N PHE A 81 15.02 3.56 -1.72
CA PHE A 81 15.55 4.91 -1.55
C PHE A 81 15.21 5.46 -0.17
N LEU A 82 16.07 6.33 0.34
CA LEU A 82 15.84 7.05 1.59
C LEU A 82 16.30 8.50 1.44
N ARG A 83 15.52 9.43 2.01
CA ARG A 83 15.87 10.85 2.12
C ARG A 83 15.76 11.26 3.59
N PRO A 84 16.87 11.51 4.29
CA PRO A 84 16.83 11.99 5.66
C PRO A 84 16.43 13.47 5.68
N TYR A 85 15.76 13.90 6.75
CA TYR A 85 15.43 15.31 6.99
C TYR A 85 15.70 15.67 8.46
N VAL A 86 16.49 16.71 8.71
CA VAL A 86 16.89 17.18 10.04
C VAL A 86 16.09 18.43 10.40
N ILE A 87 15.12 18.26 11.30
CA ILE A 87 14.33 19.38 11.84
C ILE A 87 15.09 19.98 13.02
N ARG A 88 15.35 21.29 12.98
CA ARG A 88 16.09 22.00 14.05
C ARG A 88 15.19 22.88 14.89
N ASP A 89 14.18 23.48 14.26
CA ASP A 89 13.32 24.49 14.88
C ASP A 89 11.85 24.06 14.90
N ALA A 90 11.10 24.50 15.91
CA ALA A 90 9.67 24.21 16.02
C ALA A 90 8.87 24.81 14.85
N GLU A 91 9.23 26.00 14.37
CA GLU A 91 8.60 26.62 13.20
C GLU A 91 8.75 25.78 11.92
N GLN A 92 9.89 25.12 11.75
CA GLN A 92 10.12 24.21 10.61
C GLN A 92 9.24 22.96 10.71
N SER A 93 9.08 22.42 11.93
CA SER A 93 8.17 21.29 12.19
C SER A 93 6.72 21.65 11.87
N ASP A 94 6.30 22.86 12.27
CA ASP A 94 4.93 23.35 12.06
C ASP A 94 4.65 23.52 10.57
N ALA A 95 5.57 24.12 9.81
CA ALA A 95 5.42 24.30 8.37
C ALA A 95 5.32 22.97 7.61
N ILE A 96 6.14 21.97 7.96
CA ILE A 96 6.08 20.63 7.32
C ILE A 96 4.80 19.90 7.69
N THR A 97 4.38 19.98 8.95
CA THR A 97 3.16 19.34 9.43
C THR A 97 1.94 19.93 8.74
N GLN A 98 1.90 21.26 8.56
CA GLN A 98 0.81 21.95 7.88
C GLN A 98 0.69 21.53 6.42
N ASP A 99 1.82 21.45 5.70
CA ASP A 99 1.84 20.97 4.30
C ASP A 99 1.31 19.54 4.17
N ARG A 100 1.67 18.64 5.10
CA ARG A 100 1.14 17.26 5.09
C ARG A 100 -0.33 17.18 5.48
N TYR A 101 -0.75 18.04 6.39
CA TYR A 101 -2.12 18.09 6.88
C TYR A 101 -3.10 18.57 5.79
N SER A 102 -2.75 19.64 5.07
CA SER A 102 -3.55 20.15 3.95
C SER A 102 -3.74 19.07 2.87
N LEU A 103 -2.65 18.42 2.47
CA LEU A 103 -2.67 17.31 1.51
C LEU A 103 -3.60 16.18 1.98
N THR A 104 -3.43 15.70 3.22
CA THR A 104 -4.26 14.61 3.77
C THR A 104 -5.74 14.99 3.78
N ARG A 105 -6.04 16.26 4.05
CA ARG A 105 -7.40 16.76 4.05
C ARG A 105 -8.03 16.83 2.67
N GLU A 106 -7.28 17.25 1.66
CA GLU A 106 -7.75 17.24 0.28
C GLU A 106 -8.09 15.82 -0.17
N PHE A 107 -7.24 14.84 0.13
CA PHE A 107 -7.51 13.44 -0.19
C PHE A 107 -8.74 12.90 0.54
N HIS A 108 -8.93 13.24 1.81
CA HIS A 108 -10.09 12.80 2.58
C HIS A 108 -11.40 13.41 2.05
N ASN A 109 -11.42 14.70 1.77
CA ASN A 109 -12.63 15.37 1.25
C ASN A 109 -13.04 14.86 -0.14
N ASN A 110 -12.07 14.46 -0.97
CA ASN A 110 -12.32 13.96 -2.32
C ASN A 110 -12.60 12.46 -2.39
N TYR A 111 -12.37 11.71 -1.30
CA TYR A 111 -12.78 10.32 -1.19
C TYR A 111 -14.24 10.27 -0.72
N GLU A 112 -15.17 10.06 -1.63
CA GLU A 112 -16.50 9.54 -1.28
C GLU A 112 -16.45 8.01 -1.26
N PRO A 113 -16.31 7.36 -0.08
CA PRO A 113 -16.35 5.91 -0.02
C PRO A 113 -17.76 5.45 -0.41
N ASN A 114 -17.86 4.64 -1.47
CA ASN A 114 -19.08 3.95 -1.88
C ASN A 114 -19.45 2.78 -0.94
N VAL A 115 -19.32 2.98 0.37
CA VAL A 115 -19.51 1.96 1.39
C VAL A 115 -20.98 1.90 1.78
N ARG A 116 -21.74 1.11 1.02
CA ARG A 116 -23.16 0.78 1.29
C ARG A 116 -23.40 -0.09 2.53
N ILE A 117 -22.36 -0.43 3.30
CA ILE A 117 -22.44 -1.39 4.42
C ILE A 117 -22.39 -0.70 5.81
N LEU A 118 -22.17 0.62 5.87
CA LEU A 118 -22.20 1.39 7.13
C LEU A 118 -23.21 2.53 7.00
N SER A 119 -24.50 2.22 7.18
CA SER A 119 -25.60 3.17 6.96
C SER A 119 -25.73 4.31 7.99
N ASN A 120 -24.74 4.51 8.87
CA ASN A 120 -24.86 5.48 9.96
C ASN A 120 -23.55 6.14 10.44
N GLU A 121 -22.44 6.00 9.72
CA GLU A 121 -21.19 6.64 10.13
C GLU A 121 -21.07 8.00 9.44
N THR A 122 -21.22 9.06 10.24
CA THR A 122 -20.88 10.43 9.81
C THR A 122 -19.39 10.40 9.45
N LEU A 123 -19.03 10.66 8.19
CA LEU A 123 -17.62 10.65 7.79
C LEU A 123 -16.85 11.60 8.72
N LEU A 124 -15.82 11.07 9.39
CA LEU A 124 -14.97 11.83 10.30
C LEU A 124 -14.25 12.91 9.52
N GLN A 125 -14.84 14.11 9.44
CA GLN A 125 -14.24 15.21 8.73
C GLN A 125 -13.09 15.79 9.55
N LEU A 126 -11.91 15.90 8.93
CA LEU A 126 -10.73 16.47 9.57
C LEU A 126 -11.01 17.91 10.07
N PRO A 127 -10.36 18.40 11.13
CA PRO A 127 -10.45 19.80 11.60
C PRO A 127 -9.91 20.84 10.59
N PRO A 128 -10.51 22.04 10.45
CA PRO A 128 -10.04 23.06 9.50
C PRO A 128 -8.58 23.45 9.78
N ASP A 129 -7.81 23.66 8.71
CA ASP A 129 -6.46 24.22 8.83
C ASP A 129 -6.59 25.70 9.21
N ASN A 130 -6.16 26.06 10.42
CA ASN A 130 -6.25 27.42 10.96
C ASN A 130 -4.98 28.25 10.68
N GLY A 131 -4.01 27.71 9.92
CA GLY A 131 -2.78 28.40 9.57
C GLY A 131 -1.56 27.99 10.42
N PRO A 132 -0.36 28.50 10.08
CA PRO A 132 0.89 28.16 10.77
C PRO A 132 0.84 28.53 12.25
N GLY A 133 1.27 27.61 13.14
CA GLY A 133 1.30 27.83 14.59
C GLY A 133 -0.01 27.55 15.33
N SER A 134 -1.03 27.01 14.63
CA SER A 134 -2.27 26.57 15.27
C SER A 134 -2.02 25.32 16.13
N PRO A 135 -2.40 25.31 17.41
CA PRO A 135 -2.29 24.09 18.21
C PRO A 135 -3.15 23.00 17.57
N MET A 136 -2.58 21.81 17.36
CA MET A 136 -3.35 20.63 16.96
C MET A 136 -4.48 20.46 17.97
N VAL A 137 -5.73 20.60 17.52
CA VAL A 137 -6.89 20.42 18.40
C VAL A 137 -6.82 19.02 18.99
N SER A 138 -6.70 18.93 20.31
CA SER A 138 -6.65 17.66 21.02
C SER A 138 -7.92 16.86 20.69
N PRO A 139 -7.81 15.54 20.43
CA PRO A 139 -8.98 14.72 20.09
C PRO A 139 -10.04 14.72 21.20
N LEU A 140 -9.66 15.07 22.44
CA LEU A 140 -10.56 15.22 23.58
C LEU A 140 -11.47 16.47 23.51
N ASN A 141 -11.14 17.45 22.65
CA ASN A 141 -11.82 18.74 22.54
C ASN A 141 -12.42 18.99 21.14
N ALA A 142 -12.44 17.97 20.27
CA ALA A 142 -13.13 18.01 19.00
C ALA A 142 -14.66 18.06 19.23
N PRO A 143 -15.43 18.81 18.43
CA PRO A 143 -16.89 18.77 18.51
C PRO A 143 -17.36 17.32 18.31
N ILE A 144 -17.96 16.74 19.35
CA ILE A 144 -18.62 15.44 19.23
C ILE A 144 -19.77 15.64 18.23
N PRO A 145 -19.87 14.87 17.13
CA PRO A 145 -21.01 14.99 16.22
C PRO A 145 -22.29 14.79 17.03
N ALA A 146 -23.21 15.75 16.93
CA ALA A 146 -24.45 15.76 17.68
C ALA A 146 -25.24 14.49 17.38
N THR A 147 -25.20 13.53 18.31
CA THR A 147 -26.00 12.31 18.23
C THR A 147 -27.43 12.68 18.66
N GLY A 148 -28.21 13.21 17.72
CA GLY A 148 -29.66 13.30 17.87
C GLY A 148 -30.30 12.08 17.22
N PRO A 149 -31.16 11.30 17.91
CA PRO A 149 -31.94 10.26 17.23
C PRO A 149 -32.82 10.90 16.15
N PRO A 150 -32.95 10.30 14.95
CA PRO A 150 -33.80 10.86 13.90
C PRO A 150 -35.26 10.84 14.35
N THR A 151 -35.85 12.01 14.55
CA THR A 151 -37.30 12.18 14.70
C THR A 151 -37.97 11.69 13.42
N ARG A 152 -38.53 10.48 13.46
CA ARG A 152 -39.33 9.89 12.39
C ARG A 152 -40.60 10.74 12.21
N GLY A 153 -40.61 11.61 11.19
CA GLY A 153 -41.82 12.26 10.72
C GLY A 153 -42.79 11.21 10.17
N ILE A 154 -43.95 11.07 10.81
CA ILE A 154 -45.06 10.26 10.31
C ILE A 154 -45.80 11.11 9.25
N PRO A 155 -45.94 10.68 7.99
CA PRO A 155 -46.76 11.41 7.03
C PRO A 155 -48.25 11.27 7.40
N GLN A 156 -48.91 12.38 7.70
CA GLN A 156 -50.37 12.43 7.79
C GLN A 156 -50.96 12.34 6.38
N LYS A 157 -51.95 11.46 6.22
CA LYS A 157 -52.72 11.27 4.99
C LYS A 157 -54.01 12.12 5.08
N PRO A 158 -54.47 12.78 3.99
CA PRO A 158 -55.80 13.37 3.93
C PRO A 158 -56.91 12.31 3.80
#